data_AF-A0A841TNK0-F1
#
_entry.id   AF-A0A841TNK0-F1
#
_cell.length_a   1.000
_cell.length_b   1.000
_cell.length_c   1.000
_cell.angle_alpha   90.00
_cell.angle_beta   90.00
_cell.angle_gamma   90.00
#
_symmetry.space_group_name_H-M   'P 1'
#
loop_
_entity.id
_entity.type
_entity.pdbx_description
1 polymer ?
#
loop_
_entity_poly.entity_id
_entity_poly.type
_entity_poly.pdbx_seq_one_letter_code
_entity_poly.pdbx_strand_id
1 'polypeptide(L)' 'MLATILVLAAAAGAAAIDLPRLFRKGWTREGTVYAAMLAAGAAMSVAAANVARAPSSVNVIVSLFKPVADRVFSFMGWKG' A
#
# COMPACT_ATOMS: atom_id res chain seq x y z
N MET A 1 2.07 -4.84 5.92
CA MET A 1 1.59 -5.56 7.11
C MET A 1 0.99 -4.62 8.15
N LEU A 2 1.74 -3.91 8.99
CA LEU A 2 1.14 -3.02 10.01
C LEU A 2 0.21 -1.93 9.42
N ALA A 3 0.68 -1.22 8.39
CA ALA A 3 -0.14 -0.23 7.65
C ALA A 3 -1.38 -0.86 6.99
N THR A 4 -1.23 -2.05 6.39
CA THR A 4 -2.32 -2.82 5.77
C THR A 4 -3.41 -3.17 6.80
N ILE A 5 -3.00 -3.62 7.99
CA ILE A 5 -3.91 -3.98 9.09
C ILE A 5 -4.69 -2.74 9.57
N LEU A 6 -4.01 -1.60 9.72
CA LEU A 6 -4.66 -0.34 10.13
C LEU A 6 -5.69 0.13 9.09
N VAL A 7 -5.35 0.06 7.80
CA VAL A 7 -6.27 0.42 6.71
C VAL A 7 -7.50 -0.49 6.73
N LEU A 8 -7.31 -1.81 6.87
CA LEU A 8 -8.42 -2.77 6.93
C LEU A 8 -9.29 -2.58 8.19
N ALA A 9 -8.68 -2.30 9.34
CA ALA A 9 -9.41 -2.04 10.59
C ALA A 9 -10.25 -0.77 10.49
N ALA A 10 -9.71 0.31 9.92
CA ALA A 10 -10.44 1.56 9.70
C ALA A 10 -11.60 1.37 8.71
N ALA A 11 -11.37 0.65 7.60
CA ALA A 11 -12.42 0.33 6.64
C ALA A 11 -13.53 -0.53 7.26
N ALA A 12 -13.18 -1.56 8.04
CA ALA A 12 -14.14 -2.41 8.74
C ALA A 12 -14.97 -1.62 9.77
N GLY A 13 -14.34 -0.70 10.51
CA GLY A 13 -15.03 0.18 11.45
C GLY A 13 -16.04 1.11 10.76
N ALA A 14 -15.65 1.75 9.65
CA ALA A 14 -16.55 2.58 8.85
C ALA A 14 -17.72 1.76 8.29
N ALA A 15 -17.43 0.57 7.74
CA ALA A 15 -18.45 -0.33 7.23
C ALA A 15 -19.45 -0.77 8.33
N ALA A 16 -18.96 -1.11 9.52
CA ALA A 16 -19.80 -1.56 10.63
C ALA A 16 -20.77 -0.49 11.16
N ILE A 17 -20.48 0.79 10.93
CA ILE A 17 -21.35 1.91 11.34
C ILE A 17 -22.31 2.27 10.22
N ASP A 18 -21.79 2.46 9.00
CA ASP A 18 -22.56 3.06 7.91
C ASP A 18 -23.41 2.05 7.13
N LEU A 19 -22.93 0.82 6.88
CA LEU A 19 -23.73 -0.20 6.18
C LEU A 19 -25.04 -0.51 6.92
N PRO A 20 -25.05 -0.90 8.21
CA PRO A 20 -26.29 -1.25 8.88
C PRO A 20 -27.25 -0.06 8.99
N ARG A 21 -26.73 1.17 9.07
CA ARG A 21 -27.54 2.39 9.03
C ARG A 21 -28.23 2.58 7.68
N LEU A 22 -27.54 2.32 6.57
CA LEU A 22 -28.12 2.42 5.22
C LEU A 22 -29.11 1.29 4.93
N PHE A 23 -28.79 0.06 5.32
CA PHE A 23 -29.70 -1.08 5.13
C PHE A 23 -30.98 -0.94 5.96
N ARG A 24 -30.88 -0.40 7.20
CA ARG A 24 -32.08 -0.10 8.00
C ARG A 24 -32.98 0.98 7.40
N LYS A 25 -32.44 1.86 6.55
CA LYS A 25 -33.21 2.88 5.82
C LYS A 25 -33.80 2.36 4.50
N GLY A 26 -33.55 1.10 4.13
CA GLY A 26 -33.97 0.53 2.85
C GLY A 26 -33.16 1.03 1.65
N TRP A 27 -32.05 1.74 1.90
CA TRP A 27 -31.20 2.37 0.89
C TRP A 27 -30.12 1.39 0.41
N THR A 28 -30.58 0.30 -0.20
CA THR A 28 -29.73 -0.83 -0.61
C THR A 28 -28.79 -0.47 -1.75
N ARG A 29 -29.22 0.44 -2.64
CA ARG A 29 -28.43 0.91 -3.78
C ARG A 29 -27.31 1.84 -3.35
N GLU A 30 -27.61 2.78 -2.45
CA GLU A 30 -26.60 3.63 -1.82
C GLU A 30 -25.62 2.79 -1.01
N GLY A 31 -26.11 1.74 -0.34
CA GLY A 31 -25.29 0.86 0.50
C GLY A 31 -24.29 0.04 -0.30
N THR A 32 -24.71 -0.43 -1.46
CA THR A 32 -23.82 -1.15 -2.39
C THR A 32 -22.80 -0.22 -3.02
N VAL A 33 -23.18 1.00 -3.42
CA VAL A 33 -22.22 1.99 -3.95
C VAL A 33 -21.20 2.41 -2.89
N TYR A 34 -21.65 2.67 -1.66
CA TYR A 34 -20.77 2.97 -0.53
C TYR A 34 -19.79 1.83 -0.26
N ALA A 35 -20.27 0.59 -0.18
CA ALA A 35 -19.42 -0.58 0.04
C ALA A 35 -18.40 -0.77 -1.10
N ALA A 36 -18.81 -0.56 -2.36
CA ALA A 36 -17.92 -0.64 -3.51
C ALA A 36 -16.82 0.44 -3.48
N MET A 37 -17.18 1.69 -3.16
CA MET A 37 -16.20 2.78 -3.01
C MET A 37 -15.25 2.52 -1.84
N LEU A 38 -15.77 2.04 -0.71
CA LEU A 38 -14.96 1.71 0.46
C LEU A 38 -13.95 0.58 0.14
N ALA A 39 -14.40 -0.47 -0.55
CA ALA A 39 -13.54 -1.55 -0.99
C ALA A 39 -12.47 -1.08 -1.98
N ALA A 40 -12.83 -0.23 -2.95
CA ALA A 40 -11.89 0.34 -3.91
C ALA A 40 -10.84 1.23 -3.24
N GLY A 41 -11.26 2.08 -2.30
CA GLY A 41 -10.36 2.91 -1.50
C GLY A 41 -9.42 2.08 -0.64
N ALA A 42 -9.94 1.05 0.04
CA ALA A 42 -9.12 0.13 0.83
C ALA A 42 -8.10 -0.61 -0.04
N ALA A 43 -8.50 -1.09 -1.22
CA ALA A 43 -7.60 -1.74 -2.17
C ALA A 43 -6.47 -0.80 -2.64
N MET A 44 -6.79 0.44 -2.98
CA MET A 44 -5.78 1.45 -3.32
C MET A 44 -4.86 1.77 -2.15
N SER A 45 -5.38 1.94 -0.94
CA SER A 45 -4.55 2.18 0.26
C SER A 45 -3.62 1.01 0.57
N VAL A 46 -4.08 -0.23 0.38
CA VAL A 46 -3.23 -1.43 0.52
C VAL A 46 -2.15 -1.45 -0.57
N ALA A 47 -2.50 -1.15 -1.82
CA ALA A 47 -1.53 -1.04 -2.90
C ALA A 47 -0.49 0.04 -2.61
N ALA A 48 -0.91 1.22 -2.16
CA ALA A 48 -0.04 2.33 -1.77
C ALA A 48 0.87 1.95 -0.59
N ALA A 49 0.34 1.27 0.43
CA ALA A 49 1.12 0.79 1.58
C ALA A 49 2.16 -0.27 1.19
N ASN A 50 1.89 -1.06 0.16
CA ASN A 50 2.82 -2.04 -0.38
C ASN A 50 3.86 -1.40 -1.31
N VAL A 51 3.49 -0.39 -2.10
CA VAL A 51 4.43 0.43 -2.89
C VAL A 51 5.36 1.21 -1.96
N ALA A 52 4.85 1.77 -0.86
CA ALA A 52 5.67 2.43 0.16
C ALA A 52 6.61 1.47 0.91
N ARG A 53 6.31 0.16 0.90
CA ARG A 53 7.16 -0.91 1.43
C ARG A 53 8.11 -1.49 0.39
N ALA A 54 7.94 -1.19 -0.89
CA ALA A 54 9.00 -1.45 -1.85
C ALA A 54 10.22 -0.67 -1.35
N PRO A 55 11.42 -1.29 -1.32
CA PRO A 55 12.63 -0.51 -1.07
C PRO A 55 12.57 0.65 -2.06
N SER A 56 12.63 1.88 -1.53
CA SER A 56 12.48 3.12 -2.30
C SER A 56 13.15 2.99 -3.66
N SER A 57 12.62 3.58 -4.72
CA SER A 57 13.24 3.50 -6.06
C SER A 57 14.75 3.80 -6.03
N VAL A 58 15.18 4.64 -5.07
CA VAL A 58 16.58 4.89 -4.70
C VAL A 58 17.34 3.63 -4.26
N ASN A 59 16.78 2.79 -3.40
CA ASN A 59 17.43 1.59 -2.88
C ASN A 59 17.51 0.45 -3.92
N VAL A 60 16.58 0.40 -4.88
CA VAL A 60 16.72 -0.48 -6.07
C VAL A 60 17.88 -0.01 -6.95
N ILE A 61 17.97 1.30 -7.21
CA ILE A 61 19.11 1.92 -7.92
C ILE A 61 20.41 1.61 -7.16
N VAL A 62 20.46 1.80 -5.84
CA VAL A 62 21.65 1.49 -5.02
C VAL A 62 22.00 -0.01 -5.08
N SER A 63 21.02 -0.92 -5.10
CA SER A 63 21.29 -2.37 -5.22
C SER A 63 21.81 -2.78 -6.59
N LEU A 64 21.41 -2.08 -7.66
CA LEU A 64 21.94 -2.30 -9.01
C LEU A 64 23.32 -1.67 -9.18
N PHE A 65 23.53 -0.48 -8.62
CA PHE A 65 24.78 0.26 -8.73
C PHE A 65 25.88 -0.31 -7.81
N LYS A 66 25.55 -0.88 -6.64
CA LYS A 66 26.55 -1.50 -5.75
C LYS A 66 27.44 -2.55 -6.43
N PRO A 67 26.91 -3.61 -7.06
CA PRO A 67 27.75 -4.63 -7.67
C PRO A 67 28.56 -4.10 -8.87
N VAL A 68 28.02 -3.12 -9.61
CA VAL A 68 28.73 -2.49 -10.72
C VAL A 68 29.85 -1.58 -10.21
N ALA A 69 29.57 -0.79 -9.17
CA ALA A 69 30.55 0.03 -8.48
C ALA A 69 31.68 -0.83 -7.91
N ASP A 70 31.38 -1.91 -7.18
CA ASP A 70 32.40 -2.79 -6.60
C ASP A 70 33.28 -3.45 -7.68
N ARG A 71 32.71 -3.83 -8.82
CA ARG A 71 33.47 -4.36 -9.97
C ARG A 71 34.37 -3.30 -10.61
N VAL A 72 33.85 -2.08 -10.76
CA VAL A 72 34.59 -0.95 -11.35
C VAL A 72 35.68 -0.47 -10.39
N PHE A 73 35.40 -0.32 -9.09
CA PHE A 73 36.37 0.03 -8.05
C PHE A 73 37.44 -1.05 -7.89
N SER A 74 37.08 -2.34 -7.96
CA SER A 74 38.03 -3.46 -7.98
C SER A 74 38.91 -3.46 -9.24
N PHE A 75 38.38 -3.04 -10.38
CA PHE A 75 39.13 -2.94 -11.64
C PHE A 75 40.03 -1.70 -11.68
N MET A 76 39.65 -0.60 -11.01
CA MET A 76 40.40 0.65 -10.91
C MET A 76 41.48 0.65 -9.82
N GLY A 77 41.61 -0.44 -9.05
CA GLY A 77 42.71 -0.63 -8.09
C GLY A 77 42.68 0.30 -6.87
N TRP A 78 41.55 0.93 -6.55
CA TRP A 78 41.45 1.80 -5.38
C TRP A 78 41.09 0.97 -4.15
N LYS A 79 42.07 0.68 -3.29
CA LYS A 79 41.84 0.22 -1.91
C LYS A 79 41.58 1.42 -1.02
N GLY A 80 40.36 1.57 -0.54
CA GLY A 80 39.97 2.49 0.53
C GLY A 80 39.08 1.75 1.50
#